data_AF-A0A952TNP6-F1
#
_entry.id   AF-A0A952TNP6-F1
#
_cell.length_a   1.000
_cell.length_b   1.000
_cell.length_c   1.000
_cell.angle_alpha   90.00
_cell.angle_beta   90.00
_cell.angle_gamma   90.00
#
_symmetry.space_group_name_H-M   'P 1'
#
loop_
_entity.id
_entity.type
_entity.pdbx_description
1 polymer ?
#
loop_
_entity_poly.entity_id
_entity_poly.type
_entity_poly.pdbx_seq_one_letter_code
_entity_poly.pdbx_strand_id
1 'polypeptide(L)'
;MNKLKFAQDRTYLTEWQIAVLLALALSAAIFVWQIPYGLNLWDEGFLWYGAQAVLRGEVPIRDFIAYDPFRYYWSSWFMTALGSDGVIPVRYAAMVLQSVSVALGATLMLGRASLSGWRWVMVLSYIVIATLWMLRWYKGFDIFASVLLVFTTFHVLTHPSSARFFMAGVVVGGVAVLGRNHGLYGVVGFVIATVMTSFLERKIISMNRVLLFAIGVVLGFSPQLFMLWLIPGYWAAFLDSVLSIIEMGATNLPLPIPMPWDAFGGGGALRQLKDLTVGLLFLGIGLFVAVPYVLRRFKIDLEERTRLVLIACASFSLPYAHYAYSRADLEHLSLGLYPFLIGISLLALNVRGKGRFAVGVIIILLLMIPSKFAILPWNIREFVAVNISGERLWISPEVQAEIQLIEKINREFSSRENDIAFVPLWPGAYSVLRKISPIWEIYGVLPRNDRFEEKEIALLRKNAPKAILVWNLSLDGREELQYRHTHRATYEYILKHYRDNRSFLEELPYEFFTSQ
;
A
#
# COMPACT_ATOMS: atom_id res chain seq x y z
N MET A 1 20.29 -25.36 -59.50
CA MET A 1 18.97 -25.27 -58.82
C MET A 1 19.18 -24.86 -57.38
N ASN A 2 18.99 -23.55 -57.12
CA ASN A 2 19.07 -22.91 -55.82
C ASN A 2 17.93 -23.42 -54.91
N LYS A 3 18.24 -24.07 -53.79
CA LYS A 3 17.28 -24.23 -52.69
C LYS A 3 17.43 -23.03 -51.76
N LEU A 4 16.54 -22.06 -51.96
CA LEU A 4 16.17 -21.03 -50.99
C LEU A 4 15.85 -21.69 -49.64
N LYS A 5 16.79 -21.61 -48.68
CA LYS A 5 16.46 -21.69 -47.26
C LYS A 5 15.79 -20.36 -46.91
N PHE A 6 14.46 -20.31 -47.01
CA PHE A 6 13.68 -19.27 -46.37
C PHE A 6 13.96 -19.34 -44.88
N ALA A 7 14.60 -18.30 -44.36
CA ALA A 7 14.64 -17.97 -42.96
C ALA A 7 13.18 -17.82 -42.47
N GLN A 8 12.66 -18.86 -41.82
CA GLN A 8 11.51 -18.72 -40.93
C GLN A 8 12.05 -18.19 -39.60
N ASP A 9 12.48 -16.94 -39.57
CA ASP A 9 12.52 -16.15 -38.35
C ASP A 9 11.08 -15.83 -37.96
N ARG A 10 10.33 -16.85 -37.52
CA ARG A 10 9.14 -16.61 -36.74
C ARG A 10 9.62 -16.11 -35.39
N THR A 11 9.48 -14.81 -35.18
CA THR A 11 9.65 -14.12 -33.89
C THR A 11 8.66 -14.67 -32.88
N TYR A 12 8.91 -15.86 -32.36
CA TYR A 12 8.18 -16.40 -31.21
C TYR A 12 8.62 -15.62 -29.98
N LEU A 13 7.66 -15.19 -29.17
CA LEU A 13 7.93 -14.57 -27.88
C LEU A 13 8.74 -15.55 -27.02
N THR A 14 9.78 -15.03 -26.37
CA THR A 14 10.52 -15.78 -25.35
C THR A 14 9.60 -16.11 -24.18
N GLU A 15 9.90 -17.19 -23.46
CA GLU A 15 9.14 -17.60 -22.27
C GLU A 15 9.01 -16.47 -21.23
N TRP A 16 10.06 -15.65 -21.10
CA TRP A 16 10.06 -14.47 -20.25
C TRP A 16 9.03 -13.42 -20.70
N GLN A 17 9.00 -13.11 -22.00
CA GLN A 17 8.00 -12.18 -22.56
C GLN A 17 6.58 -12.69 -22.34
N ILE A 18 6.34 -13.99 -22.54
CA ILE A 18 5.01 -14.60 -22.33
C ILE A 18 4.58 -14.42 -20.87
N ALA A 19 5.43 -14.76 -19.91
CA ALA A 19 5.07 -14.67 -18.49
C ALA A 19 4.86 -13.22 -18.03
N VAL A 20 5.65 -12.27 -18.52
CA VAL A 20 5.45 -10.83 -18.26
C VAL A 20 4.14 -10.36 -18.85
N LEU A 21 3.84 -10.71 -20.11
CA LEU A 21 2.57 -10.35 -20.75
C LEU A 21 1.37 -10.97 -20.03
N LEU A 22 1.48 -12.23 -19.59
CA LEU A 22 0.44 -12.88 -18.78
C LEU A 22 0.26 -12.20 -17.42
N ALA A 23 1.34 -11.83 -16.75
CA ALA A 23 1.27 -11.12 -15.47
C ALA A 23 0.59 -9.76 -15.62
N LEU A 24 0.96 -8.99 -16.65
CA LEU A 24 0.34 -7.70 -16.97
C LEU A 24 -1.13 -7.87 -17.35
N ALA A 25 -1.44 -8.79 -18.26
CA ALA A 25 -2.80 -9.01 -18.76
C ALA A 25 -3.75 -9.52 -17.68
N LEU A 26 -3.34 -10.51 -16.88
CA LEU A 26 -4.20 -11.10 -15.86
C LEU A 26 -4.45 -10.13 -14.70
N SER A 27 -3.41 -9.43 -14.23
CA SER A 27 -3.58 -8.41 -13.20
C SER A 27 -4.47 -7.27 -13.71
N ALA A 28 -4.20 -6.72 -14.90
CA ALA A 28 -5.02 -5.66 -15.48
C ALA A 28 -6.46 -6.09 -15.71
N ALA A 29 -6.72 -7.32 -16.17
CA ALA A 29 -8.07 -7.83 -16.37
C ALA A 29 -8.86 -7.92 -15.06
N ILE A 30 -8.23 -8.43 -13.99
CA ILE A 30 -8.85 -8.47 -12.65
C ILE A 30 -9.14 -7.05 -12.15
N PHE A 31 -8.19 -6.13 -12.32
CA PHE A 31 -8.38 -4.74 -11.91
C PHE A 31 -9.48 -4.02 -12.68
N VAL A 32 -9.47 -4.09 -14.01
CA VAL A 32 -10.52 -3.47 -14.84
C VAL A 32 -11.90 -3.96 -14.45
N TRP A 33 -12.01 -5.25 -14.11
CA TRP A 33 -13.25 -5.82 -13.63
C TRP A 33 -13.64 -5.32 -12.21
N GLN A 34 -12.69 -5.05 -11.32
CA GLN A 34 -12.92 -4.49 -9.97
C GLN A 34 -13.16 -2.97 -9.93
N ILE A 35 -12.64 -2.21 -10.90
CA ILE A 35 -12.61 -0.75 -10.91
C ILE A 35 -13.96 -0.07 -10.58
N PRO A 36 -15.13 -0.55 -11.04
CA PRO A 36 -16.37 0.16 -10.74
C PRO A 36 -17.00 -0.26 -9.41
N TYR A 37 -16.42 -1.18 -8.63
CA TYR A 37 -17.04 -1.73 -7.42
C TYR A 37 -16.45 -1.18 -6.12
N GLY A 38 -17.34 -0.95 -5.15
CA GLY A 38 -17.02 -0.43 -3.82
C GLY A 38 -16.56 1.02 -3.84
N LEU A 39 -16.60 1.65 -2.68
CA LEU A 39 -15.94 2.93 -2.41
C LEU A 39 -15.60 2.94 -0.93
N ASN A 40 -14.36 3.26 -0.60
CA ASN A 40 -13.95 3.43 0.79
C ASN A 40 -13.79 4.94 1.07
N LEU A 41 -14.69 5.54 1.84
CA LEU A 41 -14.63 6.97 2.16
C LEU A 41 -13.46 7.35 3.11
N TRP A 42 -12.72 6.35 3.61
CA TRP A 42 -11.62 6.48 4.54
C TRP A 42 -10.29 6.47 3.77
N ASP A 43 -9.51 5.38 3.77
CA ASP A 43 -8.21 5.26 3.09
C ASP A 43 -8.23 5.54 1.58
N GLU A 44 -9.26 5.08 0.85
CA GLU A 44 -9.35 5.40 -0.58
C GLU A 44 -9.69 6.87 -0.77
N GLY A 45 -10.61 7.39 0.03
CA GLY A 45 -10.92 8.82 0.14
C GLY A 45 -9.68 9.66 0.45
N PHE A 46 -8.77 9.16 1.28
CA PHE A 46 -7.53 9.84 1.65
C PHE A 46 -6.58 10.01 0.47
N LEU A 47 -6.41 8.95 -0.35
CA LEU A 47 -5.64 9.04 -1.59
C LEU A 47 -6.36 9.91 -2.63
N TRP A 48 -7.67 9.74 -2.77
CA TRP A 48 -8.48 10.45 -3.76
C TRP A 48 -8.52 11.96 -3.50
N TYR A 49 -8.78 12.37 -2.25
CA TYR A 49 -8.77 13.77 -1.85
C TYR A 49 -7.42 14.41 -2.15
N GLY A 50 -6.32 13.76 -1.75
CA GLY A 50 -4.99 14.33 -1.96
C GLY A 50 -4.62 14.46 -3.43
N ALA A 51 -5.12 13.58 -4.30
CA ALA A 51 -4.92 13.70 -5.75
C ALA A 51 -5.70 14.90 -6.32
N GLN A 52 -6.95 15.12 -5.87
CA GLN A 52 -7.72 16.32 -6.22
C GLN A 52 -7.06 17.60 -5.67
N ALA A 53 -6.52 17.55 -4.46
CA ALA A 53 -5.79 18.64 -3.82
C ALA A 53 -4.59 19.09 -4.67
N VAL A 54 -3.82 18.14 -5.20
CA VAL A 54 -2.73 18.43 -6.14
C VAL A 54 -3.23 19.11 -7.42
N LEU A 55 -4.39 18.71 -7.97
CA LEU A 55 -4.98 19.39 -9.13
C LEU A 55 -5.35 20.86 -8.83
N ARG A 56 -5.68 21.18 -7.58
CA ARG A 56 -5.95 22.55 -7.11
C ARG A 56 -4.68 23.34 -6.77
N GLY A 57 -3.49 22.73 -6.90
CA GLY A 57 -2.21 23.36 -6.57
C GLY A 57 -1.81 23.23 -5.10
N GLU A 58 -2.51 22.42 -4.31
CA GLU A 58 -2.13 22.10 -2.93
C GLU A 58 -0.94 21.11 -2.93
N VAL A 59 -0.08 21.23 -1.92
CA VAL A 59 1.14 20.44 -1.77
C VAL A 59 0.95 19.42 -0.63
N PRO A 60 1.03 18.11 -0.91
CA PRO A 60 0.91 17.05 0.10
C PRO A 60 1.86 17.27 1.29
N ILE A 61 1.48 16.93 2.51
CA ILE A 61 2.21 17.17 3.77
C ILE A 61 2.19 18.64 4.20
N ARG A 62 2.32 19.60 3.28
CA ARG A 62 2.29 21.03 3.64
C ARG A 62 0.87 21.52 3.88
N ASP A 63 -0.01 21.30 2.91
CA ASP A 63 -1.35 21.92 2.90
C ASP A 63 -2.44 21.02 3.49
N PHE A 64 -2.17 19.70 3.56
CA PHE A 64 -3.05 18.72 4.17
C PHE A 64 -2.23 17.51 4.67
N ILE A 65 -2.76 16.79 5.67
CA ILE A 65 -2.16 15.51 6.09
C ILE A 65 -2.17 14.54 4.92
N ALA A 66 -1.01 13.94 4.63
CA ALA A 66 -0.82 13.16 3.42
C ALA A 66 0.23 12.05 3.63
N TYR A 67 0.18 11.02 2.78
CA TYR A 67 1.35 10.18 2.50
C TYR A 67 2.47 10.98 1.83
N ASP A 68 3.58 10.32 1.52
CA ASP A 68 4.64 10.94 0.73
C ASP A 68 4.17 11.33 -0.69
N PRO A 69 4.72 12.42 -1.27
CA PRO A 69 4.01 13.16 -2.33
C PRO A 69 3.82 12.40 -3.64
N PHE A 70 4.68 11.43 -3.97
CA PHE A 70 4.65 10.74 -5.27
C PHE A 70 3.27 10.15 -5.59
N ARG A 71 2.59 9.56 -4.60
CA ARG A 71 1.31 8.88 -4.82
C ARG A 71 0.25 9.86 -5.34
N TYR A 72 0.24 11.08 -4.82
CA TYR A 72 -0.72 12.10 -5.20
C TYR A 72 -0.40 12.73 -6.55
N TYR A 73 0.87 13.06 -6.82
CA TYR A 73 1.28 13.58 -8.13
C TYR A 73 1.11 12.53 -9.25
N TRP A 74 1.37 11.26 -8.96
CA TRP A 74 1.12 10.17 -9.89
C TRP A 74 -0.38 10.01 -10.18
N SER A 75 -1.21 9.98 -9.15
CA SER A 75 -2.66 9.87 -9.33
C SER A 75 -3.28 11.12 -10.00
N SER A 76 -2.82 12.32 -9.69
CA SER A 76 -3.29 13.56 -10.33
C SER A 76 -2.90 13.63 -11.81
N TRP A 77 -1.76 13.04 -12.20
CA TRP A 77 -1.40 12.91 -13.61
C TRP A 77 -2.41 12.04 -14.38
N PHE A 78 -2.86 10.92 -13.81
CA PHE A 78 -3.93 10.10 -14.41
C PHE A 78 -5.26 10.85 -14.49
N MET A 79 -5.62 11.60 -13.44
CA MET A 79 -6.82 12.43 -13.46
C MET A 79 -6.78 13.46 -14.60
N THR A 80 -5.65 14.14 -14.75
CA THR A 80 -5.43 15.12 -15.83
C THR A 80 -5.49 14.45 -17.20
N ALA A 81 -4.81 13.31 -17.37
CA ALA A 81 -4.73 12.59 -18.64
C ALA A 81 -6.09 12.02 -19.09
N LEU A 82 -6.96 11.64 -18.14
CA LEU A 82 -8.29 11.09 -18.41
C LEU A 82 -9.39 12.15 -18.39
N GLY A 83 -9.07 13.40 -18.03
CA GLY A 83 -10.05 14.49 -17.94
C GLY A 83 -11.12 14.26 -16.85
N SER A 84 -10.79 13.53 -15.79
CA SER A 84 -11.69 13.24 -14.67
C SER A 84 -10.97 13.43 -13.34
N ASP A 85 -11.62 14.08 -12.38
CA ASP A 85 -11.17 14.19 -10.99
C ASP A 85 -11.83 13.15 -10.07
N GLY A 86 -12.54 12.17 -10.65
CA GLY A 86 -13.20 11.08 -9.95
C GLY A 86 -12.22 10.03 -9.41
N VAL A 87 -12.77 8.98 -8.79
CA VAL A 87 -11.97 7.95 -8.13
C VAL A 87 -11.36 6.97 -9.14
N ILE A 88 -11.99 6.75 -10.30
CA ILE A 88 -11.54 5.76 -11.29
C ILE A 88 -10.11 6.05 -11.81
N PRO A 89 -9.71 7.28 -12.19
CA PRO A 89 -8.33 7.61 -12.52
C PRO A 89 -7.31 7.24 -11.44
N VAL A 90 -7.67 7.43 -10.16
CA VAL A 90 -6.82 7.05 -9.03
C VAL A 90 -6.63 5.54 -8.97
N ARG A 91 -7.69 4.76 -9.23
CA ARG A 91 -7.61 3.30 -9.32
C ARG A 91 -6.73 2.84 -10.49
N TYR A 92 -6.83 3.49 -11.66
CA TYR A 92 -5.94 3.21 -12.79
C TYR A 92 -4.47 3.47 -12.45
N ALA A 93 -4.18 4.59 -11.79
CA ALA A 93 -2.83 4.93 -11.35
C ALA A 93 -2.22 3.82 -10.47
N ALA A 94 -3.01 3.30 -9.52
CA ALA A 94 -2.58 2.20 -8.66
C ALA A 94 -2.47 0.86 -9.41
N MET A 95 -3.42 0.55 -10.29
CA MET A 95 -3.41 -0.66 -11.13
C MET A 95 -2.11 -0.79 -11.92
N VAL A 96 -1.64 0.28 -12.55
CA VAL A 96 -0.40 0.24 -13.34
C VAL A 96 0.79 -0.23 -12.49
N LEU A 97 0.97 0.35 -11.31
CA LEU A 97 2.07 -0.03 -10.41
C LEU A 97 1.92 -1.47 -9.92
N GLN A 98 0.70 -1.89 -9.63
CA GLN A 98 0.42 -3.27 -9.23
C GLN A 98 0.71 -4.29 -10.33
N SER A 99 0.26 -4.04 -11.56
CA SER A 99 0.57 -4.90 -12.72
C SER A 99 2.07 -5.01 -12.95
N VAL A 100 2.81 -3.90 -12.84
CA VAL A 100 4.28 -3.91 -12.91
C VAL A 100 4.86 -4.77 -11.79
N SER A 101 4.34 -4.67 -10.57
CA SER A 101 4.79 -5.47 -9.42
C SER A 101 4.67 -6.97 -9.68
N VAL A 102 3.50 -7.43 -10.17
CA VAL A 102 3.29 -8.85 -10.48
C VAL A 102 4.23 -9.31 -11.59
N ALA A 103 4.46 -8.49 -12.61
CA ALA A 103 5.39 -8.80 -13.70
C ALA A 103 6.86 -8.90 -13.24
N LEU A 104 7.30 -8.01 -12.35
CA LEU A 104 8.63 -8.07 -11.74
C LEU A 104 8.80 -9.35 -10.90
N GLY A 105 7.80 -9.69 -10.08
CA GLY A 105 7.79 -10.92 -9.29
C GLY A 105 7.82 -12.18 -10.15
N ALA A 106 7.01 -12.23 -11.21
CA ALA A 106 7.02 -13.33 -12.17
C ALA A 106 8.40 -13.45 -12.85
N THR A 107 9.03 -12.33 -13.21
CA THR A 107 10.39 -12.30 -13.75
C THR A 107 11.41 -12.94 -12.80
N LEU A 108 11.32 -12.67 -11.51
CA LEU A 108 12.19 -13.28 -10.51
C LEU A 108 12.05 -14.81 -10.49
N MET A 109 10.88 -15.35 -10.82
CA MET A 109 10.62 -16.80 -10.84
C MET A 109 11.12 -17.56 -12.08
N LEU A 110 11.29 -16.90 -13.23
CA LEU A 110 11.42 -17.60 -14.52
C LEU A 110 12.79 -18.21 -14.85
N GLY A 111 13.88 -17.83 -14.18
CA GLY A 111 15.18 -18.49 -14.35
C GLY A 111 15.85 -18.28 -15.71
N ARG A 112 16.94 -19.00 -15.96
CA ARG A 112 17.60 -19.10 -17.29
C ARG A 112 17.34 -20.42 -18.02
N ALA A 113 16.80 -21.43 -17.35
CA ALA A 113 16.52 -22.74 -17.94
C ALA A 113 15.11 -22.77 -18.55
N SER A 114 14.96 -23.50 -19.67
CA SER A 114 13.66 -23.76 -20.32
C SER A 114 12.62 -24.20 -19.29
N LEU A 115 11.45 -23.59 -19.31
CA LEU A 115 10.45 -23.81 -18.28
C LEU A 115 9.87 -25.23 -18.39
N SER A 116 10.04 -26.03 -17.33
CA SER A 116 9.24 -27.24 -17.19
C SER A 116 7.77 -26.89 -16.93
N GLY A 117 6.84 -27.79 -17.24
CA GLY A 117 5.41 -27.58 -16.96
C GLY A 117 5.13 -27.23 -15.50
N TRP A 118 5.87 -27.81 -14.55
CA TRP A 118 5.77 -27.48 -13.12
C TRP A 118 6.16 -26.02 -12.83
N ARG A 119 7.18 -25.50 -13.52
CA ARG A 119 7.62 -24.12 -13.34
C ARG A 119 6.57 -23.14 -13.83
N TRP A 120 5.92 -23.43 -14.96
CA TRP A 120 4.77 -22.66 -15.43
C TRP A 120 3.61 -22.67 -14.44
N VAL A 121 3.27 -23.84 -13.88
CA VAL A 121 2.24 -23.94 -12.83
C VAL A 121 2.57 -23.01 -11.67
N MET A 122 3.80 -23.03 -11.17
CA MET A 122 4.20 -22.17 -10.04
C MET A 122 4.22 -20.69 -10.39
N VAL A 123 4.68 -20.30 -11.59
CA VAL A 123 4.63 -18.90 -12.05
C VAL A 123 3.19 -18.42 -12.16
N LEU A 124 2.30 -19.21 -12.75
CA LEU A 124 0.88 -18.88 -12.85
C LEU A 124 0.22 -18.81 -11.47
N SER A 125 0.50 -19.76 -10.58
CA SER A 125 0.02 -19.72 -9.19
C SER A 125 0.51 -18.47 -8.48
N TYR A 126 1.77 -18.08 -8.66
CA TYR A 126 2.27 -16.82 -8.10
C TYR A 126 1.53 -15.61 -8.67
N ILE A 127 1.35 -15.51 -9.99
CA ILE A 127 0.63 -14.37 -10.60
C ILE A 127 -0.77 -14.26 -10.00
N VAL A 128 -1.50 -15.37 -9.89
CA VAL A 128 -2.85 -15.40 -9.30
C VAL A 128 -2.81 -15.00 -7.83
N ILE A 129 -1.97 -15.64 -7.01
CA ILE A 129 -1.85 -15.34 -5.57
C ILE A 129 -1.46 -13.88 -5.38
N ALA A 130 -0.40 -13.41 -6.04
CA ALA A 130 0.10 -12.05 -5.93
C ALA A 130 -0.97 -11.02 -6.29
N THR A 131 -1.78 -11.29 -7.33
CA THR A 131 -2.89 -10.40 -7.73
C THR A 131 -4.01 -10.44 -6.70
N LEU A 132 -4.38 -11.60 -6.17
CA LEU A 132 -5.44 -11.71 -5.16
C LEU A 132 -5.03 -11.08 -3.82
N TRP A 133 -3.74 -11.11 -3.46
CA TRP A 133 -3.24 -10.47 -2.25
C TRP A 133 -3.11 -8.95 -2.36
N MET A 134 -3.38 -8.34 -3.54
CA MET A 134 -3.53 -6.89 -3.69
C MET A 134 -4.91 -6.44 -3.21
N LEU A 135 -5.26 -6.79 -1.96
CA LEU A 135 -6.59 -6.65 -1.35
C LEU A 135 -7.18 -5.25 -1.49
N ARG A 136 -6.33 -4.23 -1.39
CA ARG A 136 -6.70 -2.81 -1.51
C ARG A 136 -5.93 -2.19 -2.66
N TRP A 137 -6.61 -1.84 -3.75
CA TRP A 137 -5.97 -1.22 -4.91
C TRP A 137 -5.22 0.07 -4.53
N TYR A 138 -5.81 0.90 -3.66
CA TYR A 138 -5.22 2.17 -3.21
C TYR A 138 -3.93 2.04 -2.37
N LYS A 139 -3.53 0.81 -1.97
CA LYS A 139 -2.24 0.52 -1.32
C LYS A 139 -1.22 -0.14 -2.28
N GLY A 140 -1.50 -0.14 -3.59
CA GLY A 140 -0.63 -0.73 -4.61
C GLY A 140 0.79 -0.18 -4.67
N PHE A 141 0.97 1.06 -4.23
CA PHE A 141 2.25 1.73 -4.12
C PHE A 141 3.21 0.99 -3.17
N ASP A 142 2.72 0.54 -2.02
CA ASP A 142 3.52 -0.14 -1.00
C ASP A 142 4.05 -1.50 -1.50
N ILE A 143 3.20 -2.22 -2.22
CA ILE A 143 3.50 -3.50 -2.86
C ILE A 143 4.54 -3.31 -3.98
N PHE A 144 4.35 -2.28 -4.80
CA PHE A 144 5.30 -1.93 -5.86
C PHE A 144 6.68 -1.61 -5.32
N ALA A 145 6.77 -0.78 -4.28
CA ALA A 145 8.03 -0.50 -3.60
C ALA A 145 8.71 -1.80 -3.14
N SER A 146 7.96 -2.69 -2.50
CA SER A 146 8.49 -3.96 -1.96
C SER A 146 9.09 -4.85 -3.04
N VAL A 147 8.35 -5.10 -4.12
CA VAL A 147 8.80 -5.97 -5.19
C VAL A 147 9.93 -5.33 -6.00
N LEU A 148 9.86 -4.02 -6.27
CA LEU A 148 10.90 -3.29 -6.99
C LEU A 148 12.24 -3.33 -6.25
N LEU A 149 12.23 -3.20 -4.92
CA LEU A 149 13.43 -3.26 -4.09
C LEU A 149 14.08 -4.66 -4.10
N VAL A 150 13.27 -5.72 -4.00
CA VAL A 150 13.75 -7.11 -4.13
C VAL A 150 14.36 -7.33 -5.52
N PHE A 151 13.65 -6.91 -6.57
CA PHE A 151 14.09 -7.05 -7.96
C PHE A 151 15.43 -6.33 -8.22
N THR A 152 15.51 -5.07 -7.79
CA THR A 152 16.71 -4.23 -7.93
C THR A 152 17.89 -4.82 -7.20
N THR A 153 17.68 -5.29 -5.98
CA THR A 153 18.74 -5.93 -5.17
C THR A 153 19.24 -7.21 -5.82
N PHE A 154 18.33 -8.07 -6.29
CA PHE A 154 18.71 -9.25 -7.08
C PHE A 154 19.57 -8.89 -8.31
N HIS A 155 19.22 -7.82 -9.04
CA HIS A 155 20.01 -7.35 -10.17
C HIS A 155 21.42 -6.89 -9.79
N VAL A 156 21.60 -6.27 -8.62
CA VAL A 156 22.92 -5.93 -8.08
C VAL A 156 23.70 -7.19 -7.72
N LEU A 157 23.08 -8.11 -6.98
CA LEU A 157 23.74 -9.32 -6.47
C LEU A 157 24.21 -10.25 -7.60
N THR A 158 23.46 -10.33 -8.70
CA THR A 158 23.80 -11.20 -9.84
C THR A 158 25.01 -10.73 -10.63
N HIS A 159 25.16 -9.42 -10.87
CA HIS A 159 26.36 -8.90 -11.52
C HIS A 159 26.78 -7.58 -10.87
N PRO A 160 27.55 -7.64 -9.77
CA PRO A 160 27.95 -6.46 -9.01
C PRO A 160 28.80 -5.50 -9.84
N SER A 161 28.32 -4.28 -10.08
CA SER A 161 29.08 -3.20 -10.72
C SER A 161 28.79 -1.85 -10.08
N SER A 162 29.72 -0.90 -10.19
CA SER A 162 29.56 0.46 -9.68
C SER A 162 28.28 1.13 -10.18
N ALA A 163 27.97 0.99 -11.48
CA ALA A 163 26.76 1.52 -12.07
C ALA A 163 25.48 0.91 -11.47
N ARG A 164 25.46 -0.41 -11.19
CA ARG A 164 24.29 -1.05 -10.59
C ARG A 164 24.09 -0.67 -9.13
N PHE A 165 25.16 -0.49 -8.36
CA PHE A 165 25.05 0.02 -7.00
C PHE A 165 24.50 1.45 -6.97
N PHE A 166 25.03 2.33 -7.83
CA PHE A 166 24.49 3.68 -8.01
C PHE A 166 23.01 3.66 -8.40
N MET A 167 22.63 2.90 -9.42
CA MET A 167 21.23 2.78 -9.86
C MET A 167 20.33 2.18 -8.79
N ALA A 168 20.81 1.20 -8.01
CA ALA A 168 20.05 0.67 -6.88
C ALA A 168 19.82 1.74 -5.81
N GLY A 169 20.82 2.59 -5.57
CA GLY A 169 20.66 3.78 -4.73
C GLY A 169 19.57 4.70 -5.27
N VAL A 170 19.61 5.03 -6.57
CA VAL A 170 18.59 5.88 -7.22
C VAL A 170 17.19 5.29 -7.06
N VAL A 171 17.04 3.98 -7.24
CA VAL A 171 15.75 3.29 -7.02
C VAL A 171 15.31 3.38 -5.55
N VAL A 172 16.21 3.13 -4.59
CA VAL A 172 15.90 3.24 -3.15
C VAL A 172 15.48 4.66 -2.77
N GLY A 173 16.20 5.68 -3.27
CA GLY A 173 15.86 7.08 -3.07
C GLY A 173 14.52 7.46 -3.71
N GLY A 174 14.26 6.98 -4.93
CA GLY A 174 12.97 7.22 -5.62
C GLY A 174 11.80 6.56 -4.89
N VAL A 175 11.99 5.35 -4.39
CA VAL A 175 11.00 4.67 -3.54
C VAL A 175 10.76 5.43 -2.23
N ALA A 176 11.77 6.13 -1.70
CA ALA A 176 11.59 6.99 -0.52
C ALA A 176 10.66 8.20 -0.78
N VAL A 177 10.50 8.65 -2.04
CA VAL A 177 9.52 9.68 -2.44
C VAL A 177 8.09 9.10 -2.50
N LEU A 178 7.97 7.79 -2.73
CA LEU A 178 6.70 7.04 -2.66
C LEU A 178 6.27 6.75 -1.23
N GLY A 179 7.24 6.46 -0.36
CA GLY A 179 7.06 6.25 1.06
C GLY A 179 8.40 6.25 1.78
N ARG A 180 8.59 7.17 2.74
CA ARG A 180 9.85 7.30 3.52
C ARG A 180 10.22 6.00 4.23
N ASN A 181 9.21 5.30 4.74
CA ASN A 181 9.34 3.96 5.32
C ASN A 181 9.97 2.98 4.33
N HIS A 182 9.51 2.94 3.08
CA HIS A 182 10.06 2.06 2.05
C HIS A 182 11.48 2.44 1.64
N GLY A 183 11.82 3.73 1.65
CA GLY A 183 13.21 4.19 1.49
C GLY A 183 14.13 3.60 2.56
N LEU A 184 13.72 3.71 3.84
CA LEU A 184 14.46 3.13 4.96
C LEU A 184 14.56 1.60 4.86
N TYR A 185 13.45 0.92 4.54
CA TYR A 185 13.44 -0.52 4.30
C TYR A 185 14.33 -0.92 3.11
N GLY A 186 14.39 -0.07 2.08
CA GLY A 186 15.31 -0.13 0.95
C GLY A 186 16.76 -0.20 1.38
N VAL A 187 17.19 0.78 2.18
CA VAL A 187 18.56 0.85 2.70
C VAL A 187 18.88 -0.35 3.61
N VAL A 188 18.02 -0.63 4.59
CA VAL A 188 18.23 -1.73 5.56
C VAL A 188 18.27 -3.08 4.84
N GLY A 189 17.31 -3.36 3.97
CA GLY A 189 17.25 -4.60 3.20
C GLY A 189 18.45 -4.77 2.27
N PHE A 190 18.93 -3.69 1.65
CA PHE A 190 20.13 -3.73 0.81
C PHE A 190 21.41 -4.01 1.62
N VAL A 191 21.55 -3.42 2.81
CA VAL A 191 22.66 -3.70 3.73
C VAL A 191 22.62 -5.16 4.18
N ILE A 192 21.46 -5.67 4.61
CA ILE A 192 21.29 -7.07 4.99
C ILE A 192 21.68 -8.00 3.82
N ALA A 193 21.21 -7.71 2.60
CA ALA A 193 21.53 -8.50 1.42
C ALA A 193 23.03 -8.51 1.10
N THR A 194 23.70 -7.37 1.24
CA THR A 194 25.14 -7.22 1.06
C THR A 194 25.93 -8.04 2.08
N VAL A 195 25.55 -7.97 3.36
CA VAL A 195 26.19 -8.72 4.45
C VAL A 195 25.94 -10.22 4.28
N MET A 196 24.69 -10.63 4.03
CA MET A 196 24.33 -12.03 3.81
C MET A 196 25.06 -12.62 2.60
N THR A 197 25.16 -11.89 1.49
CA THR A 197 25.89 -12.35 0.31
C THR A 197 27.39 -12.47 0.60
N SER A 198 27.97 -11.52 1.34
CA SER A 198 29.37 -11.58 1.76
C SER A 198 29.65 -12.81 2.62
N PHE A 199 28.75 -13.15 3.54
CA PHE A 199 28.89 -14.30 4.43
C PHE A 199 28.62 -15.64 3.72
N LEU A 200 27.52 -15.74 2.97
CA LEU A 200 27.04 -17.00 2.38
C LEU A 200 27.75 -17.36 1.07
N GLU A 201 28.06 -16.35 0.25
CA GLU A 201 28.66 -16.50 -1.09
C GLU A 201 30.13 -16.07 -1.14
N ARG A 202 30.70 -15.58 -0.02
CA ARG A 202 32.11 -15.11 0.08
C ARG A 202 32.48 -14.03 -0.94
N LYS A 203 31.50 -13.22 -1.36
CA LYS A 203 31.69 -12.10 -2.29
C LYS A 203 31.90 -10.81 -1.51
N ILE A 204 33.11 -10.23 -1.56
CA ILE A 204 33.41 -8.96 -0.89
C ILE A 204 32.90 -7.79 -1.74
N ILE A 205 32.13 -6.90 -1.13
CA ILE A 205 31.65 -5.66 -1.77
C ILE A 205 32.57 -4.51 -1.36
N SER A 206 33.10 -3.78 -2.33
CA SER A 206 34.01 -2.67 -2.08
C SER A 206 33.31 -1.43 -1.51
N MET A 207 34.01 -0.68 -0.65
CA MET A 207 33.49 0.55 -0.04
C MET A 207 33.05 1.58 -1.10
N ASN A 208 33.78 1.71 -2.21
CA ASN A 208 33.41 2.62 -3.30
C ASN A 208 32.01 2.34 -3.86
N ARG A 209 31.59 1.07 -3.92
CA ARG A 209 30.25 0.70 -4.38
C ARG A 209 29.18 1.08 -3.37
N VAL A 210 29.48 0.97 -2.07
CA VAL A 210 28.59 1.43 -0.99
C VAL A 210 28.42 2.95 -1.04
N LEU A 211 29.51 3.70 -1.26
CA LEU A 211 29.46 5.15 -1.44
C LEU A 211 28.63 5.55 -2.66
N LEU A 212 28.81 4.86 -3.80
CA LEU A 212 28.00 5.10 -5.00
C LEU A 212 26.51 4.80 -4.78
N PHE A 213 26.19 3.75 -4.02
CA PHE A 213 24.82 3.49 -3.59
C PHE A 213 24.27 4.66 -2.77
N ALA A 214 25.01 5.16 -1.77
CA ALA A 214 24.59 6.29 -0.95
C ALA A 214 24.36 7.57 -1.79
N ILE A 215 25.26 7.88 -2.72
CA ILE A 215 25.08 9.00 -3.67
C ILE A 215 23.82 8.78 -4.51
N GLY A 216 23.60 7.57 -4.99
CA GLY A 216 22.38 7.19 -5.69
C GLY A 216 21.12 7.44 -4.86
N VAL A 217 21.11 7.08 -3.57
CA VAL A 217 19.96 7.33 -2.68
C VAL A 217 19.64 8.82 -2.60
N VAL A 218 20.65 9.66 -2.40
CA VAL A 218 20.47 11.13 -2.38
C VAL A 218 19.91 11.63 -3.70
N LEU A 219 20.43 11.16 -4.84
CA LEU A 219 19.94 11.55 -6.16
C LEU A 219 18.49 11.07 -6.41
N GLY A 220 18.16 9.83 -6.04
CA GLY A 220 16.81 9.30 -6.16
C GLY A 220 15.79 10.05 -5.31
N PHE A 221 16.22 10.51 -4.13
CA PHE A 221 15.41 11.32 -3.22
C PHE A 221 15.39 12.81 -3.59
N SER A 222 16.09 13.22 -4.65
CA SER A 222 16.20 14.63 -5.04
C SER A 222 14.86 15.33 -5.30
N PRO A 223 13.77 14.70 -5.81
CA PRO A 223 12.48 15.39 -5.92
C PRO A 223 12.00 15.95 -4.59
N GLN A 224 12.14 15.17 -3.51
CA GLN A 224 11.80 15.61 -2.17
C GLN A 224 12.73 16.73 -1.68
N LEU A 225 14.04 16.63 -1.96
CA LEU A 225 15.01 17.68 -1.62
C LEU A 225 14.70 19.00 -2.36
N PHE A 226 14.29 18.93 -3.62
CA PHE A 226 13.86 20.11 -4.38
C PHE A 226 12.58 20.70 -3.80
N MET A 227 11.60 19.90 -3.37
CA MET A 227 10.41 20.41 -2.68
C MET A 227 10.78 21.13 -1.37
N LEU A 228 11.68 20.56 -0.57
CA LEU A 228 12.19 21.18 0.66
C LEU A 228 12.84 22.55 0.41
N TRP A 229 13.53 22.71 -0.73
CA TRP A 229 14.24 23.93 -1.07
C TRP A 229 13.38 24.98 -1.77
N LEU A 230 12.49 24.55 -2.69
CA LEU A 230 11.76 25.43 -3.60
C LEU A 230 10.36 25.79 -3.13
N ILE A 231 9.74 24.99 -2.24
CA ILE A 231 8.34 25.19 -1.82
C ILE A 231 8.32 25.85 -0.42
N PRO A 232 7.89 27.12 -0.31
CA PRO A 232 7.80 27.79 0.99
C PRO A 232 6.92 27.00 1.96
N GLY A 233 7.38 26.89 3.22
CA GLY A 233 6.70 26.18 4.29
C GLY A 233 6.85 24.65 4.26
N TYR A 234 7.29 24.07 3.14
CA TYR A 234 7.39 22.61 3.00
C TYR A 234 8.40 21.98 3.95
N TRP A 235 9.56 22.61 4.13
CA TRP A 235 10.57 22.15 5.10
C TRP A 235 10.02 21.99 6.51
N ALA A 236 9.30 23.00 7.02
CA ALA A 236 8.74 22.98 8.36
C ALA A 236 7.66 21.89 8.49
N ALA A 237 6.75 21.79 7.51
CA ALA A 237 5.71 20.76 7.51
C ALA A 237 6.30 19.34 7.42
N PHE A 238 7.32 19.15 6.60
CA PHE A 238 8.01 17.87 6.47
C PHE A 238 8.68 17.48 7.79
N LEU A 239 9.42 18.40 8.43
CA LEU A 239 10.06 18.14 9.71
C LEU A 239 9.03 17.84 10.81
N ASP A 240 7.97 18.64 10.91
CA ASP A 240 6.86 18.41 11.84
C ASP A 240 6.25 17.01 11.63
N SER A 241 6.10 16.55 10.39
CA SER A 241 5.59 15.20 10.10
C SER A 241 6.52 14.09 10.60
N VAL A 242 7.85 14.27 10.53
CA VAL A 242 8.82 13.29 11.04
C VAL A 242 8.83 13.30 12.57
N LEU A 243 8.87 14.49 13.17
CA LEU A 243 8.86 14.65 14.62
C LEU A 243 7.60 14.06 15.23
N SER A 244 6.43 14.25 14.59
CA SER A 244 5.17 13.66 15.05
C SER A 244 5.26 12.14 15.16
N ILE A 245 5.87 11.45 14.19
CA ILE A 245 6.04 9.99 14.22
C ILE A 245 6.95 9.57 15.39
N ILE A 246 8.01 10.34 15.67
CA ILE A 246 8.93 10.08 16.77
C ILE A 246 8.23 10.30 18.12
N GLU A 247 7.50 11.41 18.27
CA GLU A 247 6.73 11.75 19.48
C GLU A 247 5.67 10.70 19.80
N MET A 248 4.98 10.18 18.78
CA MET A 248 3.99 9.12 18.95
C MET A 248 4.62 7.76 19.28
N GLY A 249 5.90 7.55 18.97
CA GLY A 249 6.63 6.30 19.21
C GLY A 249 6.14 5.11 18.37
N ALA A 250 5.21 5.34 17.44
CA ALA A 250 4.61 4.34 16.59
C ALA A 250 4.25 4.94 15.22
N THR A 251 4.33 4.12 14.17
CA THR A 251 3.93 4.52 12.82
C THR A 251 2.46 4.26 12.53
N ASN A 252 1.78 3.47 13.38
CA ASN A 252 0.38 3.05 13.24
C ASN A 252 -0.21 2.77 14.63
N LEU A 253 -1.54 2.63 14.69
CA LEU A 253 -2.22 2.07 15.87
C LEU A 253 -1.99 0.56 15.94
N PRO A 254 -1.25 0.06 16.94
CA PRO A 254 -0.91 -1.35 17.02
C PRO A 254 -2.14 -2.19 17.34
N LEU A 255 -2.17 -3.39 16.77
CA LEU A 255 -3.12 -4.46 17.08
C LEU A 255 -2.35 -5.67 17.63
N PRO A 256 -2.99 -6.52 18.45
CA PRO A 256 -2.39 -7.77 18.88
C PRO A 256 -1.95 -8.63 17.69
N ILE A 257 -0.75 -9.20 17.79
CA ILE A 257 -0.20 -10.07 16.74
C ILE A 257 -1.02 -11.36 16.69
N PRO A 258 -1.58 -11.75 15.52
CA PRO A 258 -2.31 -13.00 15.39
C PRO A 258 -1.35 -14.18 15.59
N MET A 259 -1.49 -14.93 16.68
CA MET A 259 -0.68 -16.13 16.88
C MET A 259 -1.39 -17.34 16.27
N PRO A 260 -0.66 -18.29 15.65
CA PRO A 260 -1.29 -19.46 15.02
C PRO A 260 -2.15 -20.30 15.98
N TRP A 261 -1.80 -20.34 17.26
CA TRP A 261 -2.52 -21.11 18.28
C TRP A 261 -3.79 -20.43 18.80
N ASP A 262 -3.95 -19.12 18.58
CA ASP A 262 -5.17 -18.40 18.96
C ASP A 262 -6.36 -18.80 18.06
N ALA A 263 -6.07 -19.39 16.89
CA ALA A 263 -7.05 -19.86 15.93
C ALA A 263 -8.00 -20.94 16.46
N PHE A 264 -7.65 -21.62 17.57
CA PHE A 264 -8.44 -22.71 18.15
C PHE A 264 -9.39 -22.24 19.26
N GLY A 265 -9.50 -20.94 19.52
CA GLY A 265 -10.31 -20.37 20.60
C GLY A 265 -11.83 -20.33 20.38
N GLY A 266 -12.33 -20.69 19.20
CA GLY A 266 -13.78 -20.78 18.91
C GLY A 266 -14.16 -20.44 17.46
N GLY A 267 -15.38 -20.82 17.04
CA GLY A 267 -15.91 -20.61 15.69
C GLY A 267 -15.79 -21.81 14.75
N GLY A 268 -16.32 -21.68 13.53
CA GLY A 268 -16.33 -22.77 12.54
C GLY A 268 -14.96 -23.04 11.90
N ALA A 269 -14.75 -24.26 11.39
CA ALA A 269 -13.48 -24.74 10.85
C ALA A 269 -12.84 -23.81 9.80
N LEU A 270 -13.64 -23.18 8.94
CA LEU A 270 -13.14 -22.24 7.94
C LEU A 270 -12.51 -20.97 8.55
N ARG A 271 -13.09 -20.47 9.65
CA ARG A 271 -12.54 -19.33 10.39
C ARG A 271 -11.22 -19.70 11.07
N GLN A 272 -11.21 -20.85 11.76
CA GLN A 272 -10.00 -21.36 12.40
C GLN A 272 -8.87 -21.56 11.37
N LEU A 273 -9.17 -22.11 10.19
CA LEU A 273 -8.18 -22.28 9.13
C LEU A 273 -7.64 -20.94 8.61
N LYS A 274 -8.51 -19.93 8.44
CA LYS A 274 -8.10 -18.57 8.07
C LYS A 274 -7.17 -17.99 9.12
N ASP A 275 -7.58 -18.00 10.38
CA ASP A 275 -6.86 -17.38 11.49
C ASP A 275 -5.50 -18.07 11.73
N LEU A 276 -5.48 -19.41 11.64
CA LEU A 276 -4.24 -20.21 11.66
C LEU A 276 -3.30 -19.81 10.53
N THR A 277 -3.82 -19.70 9.31
CA THR A 277 -3.00 -19.35 8.14
C THR A 277 -2.45 -17.92 8.26
N VAL A 278 -3.25 -16.96 8.71
CA VAL A 278 -2.79 -15.58 8.95
C VAL A 278 -1.67 -15.55 10.00
N GLY A 279 -1.85 -16.24 11.13
CA GLY A 279 -0.81 -16.31 12.16
C GLY A 279 0.48 -16.99 11.66
N LEU A 280 0.36 -18.06 10.86
CA LEU A 280 1.51 -18.71 10.23
C LEU A 280 2.23 -17.79 9.23
N LEU A 281 1.51 -16.91 8.53
CA LEU A 281 2.12 -15.93 7.63
C LEU A 281 2.88 -14.86 8.40
N PHE A 282 2.34 -14.33 9.51
CA PHE A 282 3.07 -13.41 10.39
C PHE A 282 4.37 -14.03 10.91
N LEU A 283 4.33 -15.26 11.43
CA LEU A 283 5.55 -15.97 11.82
C LEU A 283 6.48 -16.21 10.63
N GLY A 284 5.89 -16.61 9.50
CA GLY A 284 6.61 -16.93 8.27
C GLY A 284 7.45 -15.77 7.75
N ILE A 285 6.89 -14.55 7.66
CA ILE A 285 7.62 -13.38 7.17
C ILE A 285 8.83 -13.05 8.06
N GLY A 286 8.70 -13.16 9.39
CA GLY A 286 9.79 -12.87 10.32
C GLY A 286 10.89 -13.93 10.28
N LEU A 287 10.52 -15.20 10.22
CA LEU A 287 11.47 -16.33 10.20
C LEU A 287 12.16 -16.51 8.84
N PHE A 288 11.61 -15.93 7.77
CA PHE A 288 12.12 -16.12 6.41
C PHE A 288 13.56 -15.63 6.23
N VAL A 289 14.02 -14.66 7.05
CA VAL A 289 15.40 -14.18 7.03
C VAL A 289 16.43 -15.30 7.27
N ALA A 290 16.06 -16.34 8.01
CA ALA A 290 16.94 -17.47 8.33
C ALA A 290 17.05 -18.49 7.19
N VAL A 291 16.16 -18.46 6.21
CA VAL A 291 16.06 -19.49 5.15
C VAL A 291 17.37 -19.67 4.37
N PRO A 292 18.03 -18.62 3.83
CA PRO A 292 19.28 -18.80 3.10
C PRO A 292 20.39 -19.46 3.94
N TYR A 293 20.44 -19.15 5.24
CA TYR A 293 21.39 -19.77 6.16
C TYR A 293 21.09 -21.26 6.39
N VAL A 294 19.83 -21.60 6.62
CA VAL A 294 19.37 -23.00 6.77
C VAL A 294 19.73 -23.81 5.53
N LEU A 295 19.39 -23.32 4.34
CA LEU A 295 19.69 -24.00 3.08
C LEU A 295 21.21 -24.24 2.92
N ARG A 296 22.03 -23.24 3.27
CA ARG A 296 23.50 -23.35 3.24
C ARG A 296 24.02 -24.38 4.24
N ARG A 297 23.50 -24.37 5.48
CA ARG A 297 23.90 -25.27 6.58
C ARG A 297 23.58 -26.73 6.29
N PHE A 298 22.45 -26.98 5.62
CA PHE A 298 22.02 -28.31 5.18
C PHE A 298 22.53 -28.69 3.79
N LYS A 299 23.38 -27.85 3.17
CA LYS A 299 23.97 -28.09 1.84
C LYS A 299 22.93 -28.40 0.76
N ILE A 300 21.77 -27.73 0.83
CA ILE A 300 20.73 -27.87 -0.20
C ILE A 300 21.23 -27.15 -1.45
N ASP A 301 21.41 -27.92 -2.52
CA ASP A 301 21.92 -27.40 -3.79
C ASP A 301 20.82 -26.65 -4.56
N LEU A 302 21.07 -25.38 -4.84
CA LEU A 302 20.20 -24.49 -5.59
C LEU A 302 21.02 -23.75 -6.64
N GLU A 303 20.41 -23.57 -7.82
CA GLU A 303 20.92 -22.69 -8.87
C GLU A 303 21.30 -21.33 -8.26
N GLU A 304 22.46 -20.79 -8.65
CA GLU A 304 22.99 -19.51 -8.14
C GLU A 304 21.92 -18.41 -8.22
N ARG A 305 21.22 -18.29 -9.34
CA ARG A 305 20.15 -17.30 -9.53
C ARG A 305 19.08 -17.42 -8.45
N THR A 306 18.56 -18.62 -8.21
CA THR A 306 17.51 -18.89 -7.21
C THR A 306 17.98 -18.49 -5.83
N ARG A 307 19.23 -18.83 -5.48
CA ARG A 307 19.83 -18.49 -4.19
C ARG A 307 20.00 -16.98 -4.00
N LEU A 308 20.41 -16.25 -5.03
CA LEU A 308 20.50 -14.79 -4.96
C LEU A 308 19.13 -14.11 -4.85
N VAL A 309 18.09 -14.64 -5.52
CA VAL A 309 16.72 -14.13 -5.30
C VAL A 309 16.27 -14.41 -3.86
N LEU A 310 16.53 -15.62 -3.33
CA LEU A 310 16.18 -15.95 -1.95
C LEU A 310 16.88 -15.05 -0.93
N ILE A 311 18.16 -14.71 -1.14
CA ILE A 311 18.87 -13.75 -0.30
C ILE A 311 18.19 -12.38 -0.38
N ALA A 312 17.85 -11.89 -1.58
CA ALA A 312 17.14 -10.63 -1.72
C ALA A 312 15.77 -10.66 -0.99
N CYS A 313 14.94 -11.66 -1.25
CA CYS A 313 13.66 -11.86 -0.56
C CYS A 313 13.82 -11.87 0.97
N ALA A 314 14.71 -12.71 1.50
CA ALA A 314 14.98 -12.84 2.93
C ALA A 314 15.43 -11.52 3.57
N SER A 315 16.24 -10.73 2.86
CA SER A 315 16.75 -9.45 3.35
C SER A 315 15.67 -8.38 3.44
N PHE A 316 14.66 -8.43 2.57
CA PHE A 316 13.52 -7.52 2.60
C PHE A 316 12.36 -8.03 3.46
N SER A 317 12.25 -9.34 3.71
CA SER A 317 11.21 -9.89 4.59
C SER A 317 11.27 -9.31 6.01
N LEU A 318 12.46 -9.02 6.55
CA LEU A 318 12.58 -8.47 7.91
C LEU A 318 12.10 -6.99 8.02
N PRO A 319 12.57 -6.03 7.18
CA PRO A 319 12.02 -4.68 7.17
C PRO A 319 10.51 -4.62 6.88
N TYR A 320 10.02 -5.46 5.95
CA TYR A 320 8.59 -5.52 5.66
C TYR A 320 7.78 -6.27 6.73
N ALA A 321 8.41 -7.13 7.52
CA ALA A 321 7.81 -7.67 8.73
C ALA A 321 7.56 -6.54 9.74
N HIS A 322 8.52 -5.63 9.96
CA HIS A 322 8.28 -4.45 10.81
C HIS A 322 7.03 -3.67 10.37
N TYR A 323 6.83 -3.48 9.06
CA TYR A 323 5.60 -2.86 8.55
C TYR A 323 4.34 -3.66 8.91
N ALA A 324 4.32 -4.97 8.61
CA ALA A 324 3.18 -5.83 8.92
C ALA A 324 2.87 -5.88 10.43
N TYR A 325 3.90 -5.89 11.28
CA TYR A 325 3.77 -5.91 12.73
C TYR A 325 3.36 -4.56 13.34
N SER A 326 3.60 -3.44 12.65
CA SER A 326 3.22 -2.10 13.15
C SER A 326 1.71 -1.96 13.39
N ARG A 327 0.90 -2.74 12.66
CA ARG A 327 -0.52 -2.96 12.90
C ARG A 327 -0.88 -4.35 12.38
N ALA A 328 -0.94 -5.34 13.26
CA ALA A 328 -0.96 -6.75 12.90
C ALA A 328 -2.33 -7.27 12.41
N ASP A 329 -2.86 -6.67 11.35
CA ASP A 329 -4.07 -7.12 10.64
C ASP A 329 -3.74 -7.70 9.25
N LEU A 330 -4.77 -8.23 8.57
CA LEU A 330 -4.63 -8.82 7.25
C LEU A 330 -4.23 -7.79 6.18
N GLU A 331 -4.65 -6.53 6.34
CA GLU A 331 -4.36 -5.47 5.38
C GLU A 331 -2.87 -5.14 5.40
N HIS A 332 -2.29 -4.89 6.58
CA HIS A 332 -0.86 -4.60 6.73
C HIS A 332 0.01 -5.81 6.43
N LEU A 333 -0.45 -7.02 6.76
CA LEU A 333 0.20 -8.26 6.32
C LEU A 333 0.33 -8.28 4.79
N SER A 334 -0.76 -8.00 4.06
CA SER A 334 -0.75 -8.05 2.60
C SER A 334 0.32 -7.16 1.97
N LEU A 335 0.56 -5.98 2.54
CA LEU A 335 1.57 -5.03 2.05
C LEU A 335 3.00 -5.50 2.32
N GLY A 336 3.25 -6.20 3.43
CA GLY A 336 4.56 -6.71 3.81
C GLY A 336 4.92 -8.10 3.25
N LEU A 337 3.95 -8.82 2.68
CA LEU A 337 4.05 -10.26 2.41
C LEU A 337 4.83 -10.61 1.12
N TYR A 338 5.01 -9.67 0.19
CA TYR A 338 5.52 -9.95 -1.16
C TYR A 338 6.94 -10.55 -1.25
N PRO A 339 7.94 -10.07 -0.49
CA PRO A 339 9.27 -10.68 -0.49
C PRO A 339 9.20 -12.16 -0.07
N PHE A 340 8.39 -12.47 0.94
CA PHE A 340 8.14 -13.82 1.41
C PHE A 340 7.41 -14.68 0.35
N LEU A 341 6.37 -14.16 -0.30
CA LEU A 341 5.62 -14.88 -1.33
C LEU A 341 6.49 -15.28 -2.53
N ILE A 342 7.34 -14.37 -3.01
CA ILE A 342 8.29 -14.66 -4.08
C ILE A 342 9.27 -15.76 -3.62
N GLY A 343 9.81 -15.62 -2.41
CA GLY A 343 10.77 -16.56 -1.85
C GLY A 343 10.21 -17.97 -1.64
N ILE A 344 9.03 -18.11 -1.02
CA ILE A 344 8.40 -19.40 -0.77
C ILE A 344 7.99 -20.08 -2.08
N SER A 345 7.55 -19.28 -3.07
CA SER A 345 7.19 -19.77 -4.42
C SER A 345 8.42 -20.30 -5.17
N LEU A 346 9.59 -19.67 -4.99
CA LEU A 346 10.86 -20.17 -5.52
C LEU A 346 11.33 -21.46 -4.82
N LEU A 347 11.12 -21.60 -3.51
CA LEU A 347 11.42 -22.86 -2.83
C LEU A 347 10.52 -23.99 -3.33
N ALA A 348 9.23 -23.71 -3.53
CA ALA A 348 8.26 -24.65 -4.05
C ALA A 348 8.62 -25.19 -5.46
N LEU A 349 9.33 -24.41 -6.29
CA LEU A 349 9.86 -24.88 -7.58
C LEU A 349 10.83 -26.06 -7.44
N ASN A 350 11.55 -26.14 -6.32
CA ASN A 350 12.60 -27.13 -6.08
C ASN A 350 12.08 -28.39 -5.38
N VAL A 351 10.79 -28.43 -5.04
CA VAL A 351 10.17 -29.58 -4.35
C VAL A 351 9.84 -30.71 -5.33
N ARG A 352 10.16 -31.95 -4.95
CA ARG A 352 9.95 -33.18 -5.74
C ARG A 352 8.99 -34.15 -5.03
N GLY A 353 8.38 -35.05 -5.81
CA GLY A 353 7.53 -36.12 -5.29
C GLY A 353 6.35 -35.63 -4.43
N LYS A 354 6.10 -36.29 -3.29
CA LYS A 354 4.99 -35.98 -2.37
C LYS A 354 5.01 -34.55 -1.84
N GLY A 355 6.17 -33.87 -1.83
CA GLY A 355 6.24 -32.48 -1.40
C GLY A 355 5.47 -31.51 -2.31
N ARG A 356 5.23 -31.86 -3.59
CA ARG A 356 4.40 -31.05 -4.49
C ARG A 356 2.94 -30.98 -4.02
N PHE A 357 2.45 -32.02 -3.34
CA PHE A 357 1.13 -32.00 -2.72
C PHE A 357 1.07 -30.96 -1.59
N ALA A 358 2.08 -30.92 -0.73
CA ALA A 358 2.17 -29.90 0.33
C ALA A 358 2.22 -28.47 -0.24
N VAL A 359 2.96 -28.27 -1.34
CA VAL A 359 2.94 -26.99 -2.08
C VAL A 359 1.54 -26.67 -2.59
N GLY A 360 0.83 -27.64 -3.16
CA GLY A 360 -0.56 -27.47 -3.60
C GLY A 360 -1.49 -27.05 -2.47
N VAL A 361 -1.37 -27.65 -1.29
CA VAL A 361 -2.13 -27.25 -0.09
C VAL A 361 -1.80 -25.81 0.31
N ILE A 362 -0.53 -25.43 0.35
CA ILE A 362 -0.12 -24.05 0.68
C ILE A 362 -0.70 -23.05 -0.33
N ILE A 363 -0.65 -23.37 -1.63
CA ILE A 363 -1.26 -22.53 -2.68
C ILE A 363 -2.75 -22.35 -2.42
N ILE A 364 -3.48 -23.44 -2.13
CA ILE A 364 -4.91 -23.36 -1.81
C ILE A 364 -5.15 -22.46 -0.59
N LEU A 365 -4.38 -22.62 0.49
CA LEU A 365 -4.52 -21.78 1.68
C LEU A 365 -4.26 -20.30 1.38
N LEU A 366 -3.22 -20.01 0.60
CA LEU A 366 -2.89 -18.64 0.17
C LEU A 366 -3.96 -18.04 -0.74
N LEU A 367 -4.65 -18.84 -1.56
CA LEU A 367 -5.76 -18.39 -2.40
C LEU A 367 -7.04 -18.15 -1.57
N MET A 368 -7.26 -18.94 -0.52
CA MET A 368 -8.47 -18.85 0.32
C MET A 368 -8.54 -17.56 1.14
N ILE A 369 -7.42 -17.09 1.70
CA ILE A 369 -7.43 -15.90 2.58
C ILE A 369 -7.97 -14.63 1.87
N PRO A 370 -7.43 -14.21 0.71
CA PRO A 370 -7.89 -12.99 0.07
C PRO A 370 -9.23 -13.13 -0.63
N SER A 371 -9.72 -14.34 -0.88
CA SER A 371 -10.94 -14.57 -1.68
C SER A 371 -12.22 -13.90 -1.14
N LYS A 372 -12.28 -13.60 0.18
CA LYS A 372 -13.38 -12.82 0.77
C LYS A 372 -13.30 -11.31 0.50
N PHE A 373 -12.13 -10.81 0.15
CA PHE A 373 -11.85 -9.38 -0.02
C PHE A 373 -11.52 -9.01 -1.48
N ALA A 374 -10.90 -9.92 -2.25
CA ALA A 374 -10.41 -9.67 -3.61
C ALA A 374 -11.33 -10.17 -4.72
N ILE A 375 -12.25 -11.10 -4.45
CA ILE A 375 -13.14 -11.67 -5.47
C ILE A 375 -14.58 -11.43 -5.04
N LEU A 376 -15.03 -10.20 -5.24
CA LEU A 376 -16.36 -9.70 -4.88
C LEU A 376 -16.66 -9.70 -3.37
N PRO A 377 -17.33 -8.67 -2.82
CA PRO A 377 -18.31 -8.96 -1.79
C PRO A 377 -19.32 -9.93 -2.42
N TRP A 378 -19.40 -11.16 -1.90
CA TRP A 378 -20.24 -12.24 -2.44
C TRP A 378 -21.73 -11.86 -2.64
N ASN A 379 -22.14 -10.69 -2.14
CA ASN A 379 -23.41 -10.02 -2.36
C ASN A 379 -23.35 -8.82 -3.33
N ILE A 380 -22.70 -8.92 -4.50
CA ILE A 380 -22.88 -7.90 -5.56
C ILE A 380 -24.36 -7.71 -5.93
N ARG A 381 -25.22 -8.69 -5.67
CA ARG A 381 -26.67 -8.56 -5.84
C ARG A 381 -27.30 -7.42 -5.03
N GLU A 382 -26.66 -7.00 -3.94
CA GLU A 382 -27.12 -5.91 -3.08
C GLU A 382 -26.48 -4.56 -3.45
N PHE A 383 -25.55 -4.55 -4.42
CA PHE A 383 -24.87 -3.34 -4.83
C PHE A 383 -25.79 -2.48 -5.69
N VAL A 384 -25.77 -1.18 -5.42
CA VAL A 384 -26.53 -0.18 -6.15
C VAL A 384 -25.60 0.64 -7.03
N ALA A 385 -26.07 0.98 -8.23
CA ALA A 385 -25.35 1.89 -9.10
C ALA A 385 -25.58 3.34 -8.64
N VAL A 386 -24.51 4.05 -8.30
CA VAL A 386 -24.53 5.46 -7.88
C VAL A 386 -23.57 6.24 -8.77
N ASN A 387 -23.98 7.44 -9.18
CA ASN A 387 -23.12 8.36 -9.94
C ASN A 387 -22.41 9.29 -8.94
N ILE A 388 -21.08 9.23 -8.91
CA ILE A 388 -20.24 10.02 -8.01
C ILE A 388 -19.21 10.73 -8.87
N SER A 389 -19.17 12.06 -8.83
CA SER A 389 -18.24 12.88 -9.64
C SER A 389 -18.31 12.60 -11.15
N GLY A 390 -19.48 12.21 -11.67
CA GLY A 390 -19.66 11.88 -13.09
C GLY A 390 -19.31 10.42 -13.45
N GLU A 391 -18.88 9.63 -12.47
CA GLU A 391 -18.49 8.24 -12.65
C GLU A 391 -19.53 7.30 -12.05
N ARG A 392 -19.84 6.20 -12.75
CA ARG A 392 -20.78 5.20 -12.27
C ARG A 392 -20.06 4.13 -11.46
N LEU A 393 -20.32 4.10 -10.15
CA LEU A 393 -19.83 3.08 -9.24
C LEU A 393 -20.96 2.18 -8.74
N TRP A 394 -20.63 0.93 -8.43
CA TRP A 394 -21.48 -0.03 -7.75
C TRP A 394 -21.02 -0.10 -6.30
N ILE A 395 -21.85 0.36 -5.37
CA ILE A 395 -21.50 0.44 -3.94
C ILE A 395 -22.55 -0.27 -3.09
N SER A 396 -22.20 -0.58 -1.85
CA SER A 396 -23.16 -1.18 -0.92
C SER A 396 -24.21 -0.14 -0.45
N PRO A 397 -25.40 -0.57 -0.01
CA PRO A 397 -26.43 0.33 0.50
C PRO A 397 -25.95 1.20 1.66
N GLU A 398 -25.05 0.69 2.51
CA GLU A 398 -24.48 1.46 3.63
C GLU A 398 -23.66 2.65 3.12
N VAL A 399 -22.77 2.42 2.15
CA VAL A 399 -21.96 3.50 1.55
C VAL A 399 -22.85 4.48 0.76
N GLN A 400 -23.92 3.99 0.12
CA GLN A 400 -24.91 4.86 -0.50
C GLN A 400 -25.58 5.77 0.53
N ALA A 401 -25.98 5.24 1.69
CA ALA A 401 -26.60 6.02 2.75
C ALA A 401 -25.62 7.07 3.31
N GLU A 402 -24.33 6.73 3.47
CA GLU A 402 -23.29 7.70 3.83
C GLU A 402 -23.15 8.82 2.80
N ILE A 403 -23.13 8.51 1.50
CA ILE A 403 -23.07 9.52 0.44
C ILE A 403 -24.32 10.42 0.45
N GLN A 404 -25.50 9.83 0.58
CA GLN A 404 -26.75 10.59 0.66
C GLN A 404 -26.76 11.55 1.86
N LEU A 405 -26.21 11.12 2.99
CA LEU A 405 -26.01 11.96 4.17
C LEU A 405 -25.06 13.13 3.88
N ILE A 406 -23.91 12.84 3.29
CA ILE A 406 -22.89 13.85 2.91
C ILE A 406 -23.51 14.88 1.95
N GLU A 407 -24.27 14.44 0.95
CA GLU A 407 -24.97 15.32 0.02
C GLU A 407 -26.11 16.11 0.69
N LYS A 408 -26.85 15.51 1.63
CA LYS A 408 -27.89 16.19 2.42
C LYS A 408 -27.28 17.36 3.21
N ILE A 409 -26.17 17.11 3.91
CA ILE A 409 -25.44 18.14 4.66
C ILE A 409 -24.92 19.23 3.70
N ASN A 410 -24.36 18.84 2.54
CA ASN A 410 -23.88 19.79 1.55
C ASN A 410 -24.96 20.72 1.00
N ARG A 411 -26.14 20.18 0.65
CA ARG A 411 -27.25 20.99 0.14
C ARG A 411 -27.75 22.03 1.14
N GLU A 412 -27.77 21.67 2.43
CA GLU A 412 -28.32 22.54 3.47
C GLU A 412 -27.31 23.59 3.96
N PHE A 413 -26.03 23.20 4.10
CA PHE A 413 -25.05 24.02 4.81
C PHE A 413 -23.91 24.55 3.94
N SER A 414 -23.75 24.11 2.69
CA SER A 414 -22.64 24.57 1.85
C SER A 414 -23.02 25.72 0.93
N SER A 415 -22.26 26.81 1.03
CA SER A 415 -22.21 27.90 0.04
C SER A 415 -20.81 28.14 -0.55
N ARG A 416 -19.76 27.76 0.19
CA ARG A 416 -18.33 27.86 -0.18
C ARG A 416 -17.69 26.48 -0.22
N GLU A 417 -16.45 26.41 -0.70
CA GLU A 417 -15.70 25.16 -0.83
C GLU A 417 -15.26 24.53 0.50
N ASN A 418 -15.20 25.31 1.57
CA ASN A 418 -14.70 24.92 2.89
C ASN A 418 -15.75 25.12 4.00
N ASP A 419 -17.03 25.15 3.65
CA ASP A 419 -18.12 25.39 4.61
C ASP A 419 -18.45 24.19 5.50
N ILE A 420 -17.90 23.00 5.23
CA ILE A 420 -18.22 21.79 5.97
C ILE A 420 -16.94 21.09 6.39
N ALA A 421 -16.84 20.72 7.65
CA ALA A 421 -15.80 19.85 8.17
C ALA A 421 -16.37 18.45 8.44
N PHE A 422 -15.68 17.42 7.94
CA PHE A 422 -15.91 16.02 8.27
C PHE A 422 -14.70 15.50 9.04
N VAL A 423 -14.89 15.14 10.32
CA VAL A 423 -13.82 14.64 11.18
C VAL A 423 -14.24 13.38 11.93
N PRO A 424 -13.31 12.46 12.26
CA PRO A 424 -11.92 12.43 11.80
C PRO A 424 -11.70 11.56 10.56
N LEU A 425 -12.63 10.69 10.16
CA LEU A 425 -12.33 9.51 9.32
C LEU A 425 -12.90 9.55 7.89
N TRP A 426 -13.38 10.70 7.42
CA TRP A 426 -14.09 10.82 6.13
C TRP A 426 -13.43 11.79 5.12
N PRO A 427 -12.15 11.61 4.76
CA PRO A 427 -11.53 12.41 3.70
C PRO A 427 -12.24 12.23 2.35
N GLY A 428 -12.86 11.07 2.11
CA GLY A 428 -13.65 10.81 0.90
C GLY A 428 -14.91 11.67 0.78
N ALA A 429 -15.46 12.18 1.88
CA ALA A 429 -16.60 13.10 1.83
C ALA A 429 -16.25 14.40 1.08
N TYR A 430 -15.05 14.93 1.31
CA TYR A 430 -14.55 16.08 0.57
C TYR A 430 -14.40 15.77 -0.92
N SER A 431 -13.90 14.57 -1.26
CA SER A 431 -13.72 14.18 -2.67
C SER A 431 -15.02 14.00 -3.42
N VAL A 432 -16.02 13.36 -2.79
CA VAL A 432 -17.38 13.19 -3.33
C VAL A 432 -18.00 14.54 -3.63
N LEU A 433 -17.82 15.51 -2.74
CA LEU A 433 -18.39 16.86 -2.86
C LEU A 433 -17.52 17.83 -3.68
N ARG A 434 -16.31 17.44 -4.09
CA ARG A 434 -15.27 18.31 -4.66
C ARG A 434 -15.01 19.55 -3.79
N LYS A 435 -14.89 19.35 -2.49
CA LYS A 435 -14.69 20.39 -1.47
C LYS A 435 -13.25 20.37 -0.94
N ILE A 436 -12.87 21.47 -0.30
CA ILE A 436 -11.58 21.62 0.39
C ILE A 436 -11.84 21.46 1.89
N SER A 437 -11.01 20.68 2.57
CA SER A 437 -11.08 20.55 4.02
C SER A 437 -10.80 21.91 4.69
N PRO A 438 -11.63 22.35 5.66
CA PRO A 438 -11.37 23.57 6.42
C PRO A 438 -10.27 23.41 7.47
N ILE A 439 -9.68 22.21 7.60
CA ILE A 439 -8.60 21.89 8.55
C ILE A 439 -7.51 21.09 7.84
N TRP A 440 -6.31 21.03 8.43
CA TRP A 440 -5.19 20.30 7.83
C TRP A 440 -5.34 18.79 8.03
N GLU A 441 -5.88 18.34 9.18
CA GLU A 441 -6.05 16.93 9.48
C GLU A 441 -7.31 16.32 8.88
N ILE A 442 -7.25 15.98 7.60
CA ILE A 442 -8.34 15.30 6.89
C ILE A 442 -8.57 13.84 7.32
N TYR A 443 -7.64 13.26 8.10
CA TYR A 443 -7.71 11.86 8.56
C TYR A 443 -7.10 11.67 9.96
N GLY A 444 -7.91 11.96 10.99
CA GLY A 444 -7.51 12.05 12.39
C GLY A 444 -7.54 10.74 13.18
N VAL A 445 -6.67 9.80 12.83
CA VAL A 445 -6.62 8.46 13.46
C VAL A 445 -5.82 8.43 14.77
N LEU A 446 -4.84 9.32 14.90
CA LEU A 446 -3.86 9.28 15.99
C LEU A 446 -4.12 10.43 16.99
N PRO A 447 -3.82 10.23 18.29
CA PRO A 447 -3.86 11.31 19.27
C PRO A 447 -2.96 12.49 18.88
N ARG A 448 -3.42 13.70 19.18
CA ARG A 448 -2.68 14.95 18.90
C ARG A 448 -2.28 15.66 20.18
N ASN A 449 -1.19 16.42 20.11
CA ASN A 449 -0.72 17.26 21.21
C ASN A 449 -1.36 18.66 21.12
N ASP A 450 -1.36 19.40 22.22
CA ASP A 450 -2.00 20.72 22.31
C ASP A 450 -1.49 21.69 21.23
N ARG A 451 -0.18 21.66 20.93
CA ARG A 451 0.43 22.52 19.90
C ARG A 451 -0.15 22.25 18.52
N PHE A 452 -0.45 21.00 18.20
CA PHE A 452 -1.09 20.63 16.94
C PHE A 452 -2.55 21.10 16.93
N GLU A 453 -3.29 20.82 18.00
CA GLU A 453 -4.70 21.22 18.13
C GLU A 453 -4.89 22.75 18.05
N GLU A 454 -3.96 23.53 18.62
CA GLU A 454 -3.97 25.00 18.49
C GLU A 454 -3.90 25.46 17.03
N LYS A 455 -3.11 24.77 16.19
CA LYS A 455 -3.02 25.07 14.75
C LYS A 455 -4.34 24.70 14.04
N GLU A 456 -4.93 23.56 14.36
CA GLU A 456 -6.22 23.14 13.80
C GLU A 456 -7.36 24.09 14.20
N ILE A 457 -7.40 24.51 15.47
CA ILE A 457 -8.36 25.52 15.96
C ILE A 457 -8.16 26.86 15.24
N ALA A 458 -6.92 27.28 14.97
CA ALA A 458 -6.66 28.48 14.19
C ALA A 458 -7.20 28.37 12.75
N LEU A 459 -7.11 27.19 12.13
CA LEU A 459 -7.70 26.93 10.81
C LEU A 459 -9.23 26.93 10.88
N LEU A 460 -9.84 26.29 11.89
CA LEU A 460 -11.29 26.34 12.10
C LEU A 460 -11.80 27.78 12.29
N ARG A 461 -11.08 28.62 13.06
CA ARG A 461 -11.40 30.05 13.20
C ARG A 461 -11.31 30.80 11.88
N LYS A 462 -10.24 30.56 11.13
CA LYS A 462 -9.96 31.24 9.86
C LYS A 462 -11.00 30.88 8.79
N ASN A 463 -11.31 29.60 8.66
CA ASN A 463 -12.20 29.09 7.62
C ASN A 463 -13.67 29.21 8.02
N ALA A 464 -13.96 29.15 9.32
CA ALA A 464 -15.29 29.25 9.92
C ALA A 464 -16.31 28.39 9.16
N PRO A 465 -16.15 27.06 9.12
CA PRO A 465 -17.12 26.19 8.46
C PRO A 465 -18.50 26.42 9.09
N LYS A 466 -19.56 26.28 8.28
CA LYS A 466 -20.97 26.41 8.70
C LYS A 466 -21.49 25.15 9.37
N ALA A 467 -20.93 24.00 9.02
CA ALA A 467 -21.28 22.72 9.61
C ALA A 467 -20.04 21.87 9.91
N ILE A 468 -20.10 21.12 11.00
CA ILE A 468 -19.06 20.18 11.42
C ILE A 468 -19.77 18.87 11.78
N LEU A 469 -19.43 17.81 11.06
CA LEU A 469 -19.82 16.45 11.41
C LEU A 469 -18.64 15.78 12.11
N VAL A 470 -18.86 15.40 13.37
CA VAL A 470 -17.90 14.67 14.20
C VAL A 470 -18.36 13.23 14.32
N TRP A 471 -17.57 12.32 13.77
CA TRP A 471 -17.76 10.89 13.96
C TRP A 471 -16.94 10.41 15.17
N ASN A 472 -17.60 10.37 16.32
CA ASN A 472 -16.97 10.03 17.60
C ASN A 472 -16.87 8.50 17.82
N LEU A 473 -16.39 7.78 16.80
CA LEU A 473 -16.31 6.33 16.77
C LEU A 473 -15.21 5.79 17.72
N SER A 474 -15.51 4.73 18.47
CA SER A 474 -14.50 3.94 19.19
C SER A 474 -13.74 3.07 18.20
N LEU A 475 -12.67 3.60 17.60
CA LEU A 475 -11.86 2.89 16.62
C LEU A 475 -11.27 1.60 17.24
N ASP A 476 -11.41 0.47 16.54
CA ASP A 476 -11.02 -0.87 17.03
C ASP A 476 -11.67 -1.27 18.38
N GLY A 477 -12.82 -0.66 18.74
CA GLY A 477 -13.49 -0.87 20.03
C GLY A 477 -12.82 -0.16 21.21
N ARG A 478 -11.89 0.76 20.95
CA ARG A 478 -11.11 1.48 21.96
C ARG A 478 -11.69 2.87 22.17
N GLU A 479 -12.29 3.11 23.32
CA GLU A 479 -12.92 4.40 23.65
C GLU A 479 -11.90 5.53 23.68
N GLU A 480 -10.67 5.27 24.13
CA GLU A 480 -9.61 6.28 24.18
C GLU A 480 -9.20 6.82 22.80
N LEU A 481 -9.60 6.15 21.72
CA LEU A 481 -9.35 6.58 20.34
C LEU A 481 -10.49 7.42 19.73
N GLN A 482 -11.56 7.65 20.47
CA GLN A 482 -12.63 8.56 20.02
C GLN A 482 -12.09 9.99 19.84
N TYR A 483 -12.65 10.72 18.87
CA TYR A 483 -12.21 12.08 18.52
C TYR A 483 -12.18 13.02 19.73
N ARG A 484 -13.20 12.95 20.59
CA ARG A 484 -13.27 13.78 21.81
C ARG A 484 -12.11 13.56 22.80
N HIS A 485 -11.43 12.41 22.72
CA HIS A 485 -10.31 12.05 23.58
C HIS A 485 -8.96 12.28 22.91
N THR A 486 -8.89 12.08 21.59
CA THR A 486 -7.66 12.25 20.80
C THR A 486 -7.41 13.69 20.34
N HIS A 487 -8.46 14.50 20.28
CA HIS A 487 -8.45 15.90 19.84
C HIS A 487 -9.28 16.76 20.81
N ARG A 488 -8.88 16.72 22.08
CA ARG A 488 -9.68 17.27 23.18
C ARG A 488 -9.88 18.78 23.04
N ALA A 489 -8.82 19.54 22.78
CA ALA A 489 -8.91 21.00 22.72
C ALA A 489 -9.73 21.47 21.51
N THR A 490 -9.59 20.78 20.38
CA THR A 490 -10.34 21.04 19.13
C THR A 490 -11.81 20.70 19.33
N TYR A 491 -12.10 19.58 19.97
CA TYR A 491 -13.47 19.17 20.30
C TYR A 491 -14.14 20.14 21.28
N GLU A 492 -13.46 20.55 22.36
CA GLU A 492 -13.95 21.58 23.29
C GLU A 492 -14.21 22.92 22.59
N TYR A 493 -13.36 23.30 21.63
CA TYR A 493 -13.58 24.48 20.80
C TYR A 493 -14.86 24.36 19.96
N ILE A 494 -15.11 23.21 19.33
CA ILE A 494 -16.34 22.96 18.56
C ILE A 494 -17.57 23.12 19.47
N LEU A 495 -17.58 22.48 20.64
CA LEU A 495 -18.69 22.57 21.60
C LEU A 495 -18.98 24.00 22.05
N LYS A 496 -17.94 24.83 22.20
CA LYS A 496 -18.07 26.22 22.66
C LYS A 496 -18.56 27.17 21.57
N HIS A 497 -18.20 26.92 20.31
CA HIS A 497 -18.38 27.88 19.22
C HIS A 497 -19.47 27.49 18.21
N TYR A 498 -19.97 26.26 18.28
CA TYR A 498 -21.00 25.75 17.39
C TYR A 498 -22.23 25.26 18.16
N ARG A 499 -23.39 25.34 17.55
CA ARG A 499 -24.65 24.83 18.11
C ARG A 499 -24.79 23.35 17.79
N ASP A 500 -25.06 22.54 18.81
CA ASP A 500 -25.45 21.15 18.63
C ASP A 500 -26.77 21.07 17.85
N ASN A 501 -26.73 20.34 16.73
CA ASN A 501 -27.86 20.11 15.83
C ASN A 501 -27.99 18.62 15.48
N ARG A 502 -27.71 17.73 16.45
CA ARG A 502 -27.85 16.27 16.28
C ARG A 502 -29.25 15.83 15.81
N SER A 503 -30.29 16.61 16.12
CA SER A 503 -31.66 16.37 15.62
C SER A 503 -31.75 16.34 14.09
N PHE A 504 -30.83 16.98 13.37
CA PHE A 504 -30.79 16.96 11.90
C PHE A 504 -30.49 15.57 11.30
N LEU A 505 -29.81 14.71 12.06
CA LEU A 505 -29.30 13.42 11.58
C LEU A 505 -30.13 12.20 12.02
N GLU A 506 -31.33 12.39 12.60
CA GLU A 506 -32.30 11.31 12.85
C GLU A 506 -31.69 10.04 13.50
N GLU A 507 -31.06 10.20 14.68
CA GLU A 507 -30.46 9.11 15.50
C GLU A 507 -29.23 8.38 14.91
N LEU A 508 -28.61 8.91 13.85
CA LEU A 508 -27.32 8.38 13.38
C LEU A 508 -26.21 8.59 14.44
N PRO A 509 -25.15 7.73 14.47
CA PRO A 509 -24.09 7.78 15.48
C PRO A 509 -23.08 8.92 15.28
N TYR A 510 -23.52 10.02 14.65
CA TYR A 510 -22.71 11.19 14.36
C TYR A 510 -23.13 12.35 15.25
N GLU A 511 -22.15 13.12 15.69
CA GLU A 511 -22.40 14.41 16.32
C GLU A 511 -22.36 15.49 15.24
N PHE A 512 -23.33 16.40 15.26
CA PHE A 512 -23.48 17.40 14.21
C PHE A 512 -23.63 18.78 14.81
N PHE A 513 -22.79 19.70 14.35
CA PHE A 513 -22.67 21.04 14.87
C PHE A 513 -22.80 22.06 13.75
N THR A 514 -23.51 23.16 13.97
CA THR A 514 -23.69 24.24 12.99
C THR A 514 -23.26 25.58 13.56
N SER A 515 -22.81 26.51 12.71
CA SER A 515 -22.47 27.87 13.14
C SER A 515 -23.68 28.53 13.82
N GLN A 516 -23.42 29.39 14.81
CA GLN A 516 -24.44 30.17 15.52
C GLN A 516 -25.15 31.18 14.62
#